data_AF-A0A8I2K358-F1
#
_entry.id   AF-A0A8I2K358-F1
#
_cell.length_a   1.000
_cell.length_b   1.000
_cell.length_c   1.000
_cell.angle_alpha   90.00
_cell.angle_beta   90.00
_cell.angle_gamma   90.00
#
_symmetry.space_group_name_H-M   'P 1'
#
loop_
_entity.id
_entity.type
_entity.pdbx_description
1 polymer ?
#
loop_
_entity_poly.entity_id
_entity_poly.type
_entity_poly.pdbx_seq_one_letter_code
_entity_poly.pdbx_strand_id
1 'polypeptide(L)'
;MPSLLICGLTDSKYGGAYYNMGIAYYRLKKYNKAIAAYKKAIEIDPEDNFSKMNLAEANFMAEHFNHAFVLANDLLKEKNISTQHILAMRFISIGSLVFQGKSAKAVDELKDFIKFYRSIPGEYERGWTYTSTKEFITGNKKLAPEQRKLLLQLVDLLESPKEKGDKKLKQLETAIRDIFK
;
A
#
# COMPACT_ATOMS: atom_id res chain seq x y z
N MET A 1 -20.82 34.06 19.66
CA MET A 1 -20.81 32.60 19.40
C MET A 1 -19.47 32.20 18.79
N PRO A 2 -18.47 31.78 19.59
CA PRO A 2 -17.27 31.12 19.09
C PRO A 2 -17.20 29.71 19.70
N SER A 3 -17.78 28.69 19.07
CA SER A 3 -17.72 27.32 19.62
C SER A 3 -17.60 26.19 18.60
N LEU A 4 -17.71 26.46 17.30
CA LEU A 4 -17.56 25.41 16.26
C LEU A 4 -16.14 25.31 15.69
N LEU A 5 -15.39 26.41 15.62
CA LEU A 5 -14.04 26.39 15.03
C LEU A 5 -12.98 25.72 15.93
N ILE A 6 -13.13 25.82 17.25
CA ILE A 6 -12.15 25.26 18.21
C ILE A 6 -12.30 23.73 18.28
N CYS A 7 -13.53 23.21 18.22
CA CYS A 7 -13.79 21.77 18.28
C CYS A 7 -13.16 21.03 17.09
N GLY A 8 -13.37 21.51 15.86
CA GLY A 8 -12.79 20.88 14.66
C GLY A 8 -11.26 20.90 14.64
N LEU A 9 -10.63 21.96 15.18
CA LEU A 9 -9.18 22.05 15.31
C LEU A 9 -8.61 21.16 16.42
N THR A 10 -9.36 20.91 17.49
CA THR A 10 -8.95 19.94 18.53
C THR A 10 -9.13 18.51 18.06
N ASP A 11 -10.24 18.20 17.38
CA ASP A 11 -10.56 16.86 16.87
C ASP A 11 -9.53 16.41 15.83
N SER A 12 -9.15 17.28 14.88
CA SER A 12 -8.08 17.00 13.92
C SER A 12 -6.71 16.70 14.59
N LYS A 13 -6.38 17.39 15.69
CA LYS A 13 -5.15 17.09 16.46
C LYS A 13 -5.21 15.73 17.16
N TYR A 14 -6.38 15.31 17.65
CA TYR A 14 -6.57 13.98 18.22
C TYR A 14 -6.39 12.89 17.14
N GLY A 15 -6.92 13.10 15.93
CA GLY A 15 -6.70 12.20 14.79
C GLY A 15 -5.20 12.01 14.49
N GLY A 16 -4.45 13.10 14.41
CA GLY A 16 -2.99 13.06 14.21
C GLY A 16 -2.22 12.33 15.31
N ALA A 17 -2.68 12.39 16.58
CA ALA A 17 -2.06 11.65 17.67
C ALA A 17 -2.27 10.14 17.54
N TYR A 18 -3.48 9.70 17.17
CA TYR A 18 -3.76 8.29 16.88
C TYR A 18 -3.00 7.79 15.65
N TYR A 19 -2.87 8.60 14.60
CA TYR A 19 -2.03 8.30 13.45
C TYR A 19 -0.57 8.03 13.87
N ASN A 20 0.03 8.95 14.64
CA ASN A 20 1.40 8.80 15.13
C ASN A 20 1.58 7.57 16.04
N MET A 21 0.58 7.26 16.87
CA MET A 21 0.57 6.04 17.67
C MET A 21 0.53 4.79 16.79
N GLY A 22 -0.23 4.81 15.70
CA GLY A 22 -0.25 3.75 14.69
C GLY A 22 1.12 3.53 14.06
N ILE A 23 1.80 4.61 13.67
CA ILE A 23 3.18 4.55 13.13
C ILE A 23 4.13 3.93 14.15
N ALA A 24 4.06 4.35 15.41
CA ALA A 24 4.91 3.82 16.48
C ALA A 24 4.68 2.31 16.68
N TYR A 25 3.42 1.86 16.74
CA TYR A 25 3.11 0.43 16.84
C TYR A 25 3.53 -0.36 15.61
N TYR A 26 3.38 0.20 14.41
CA TYR A 26 3.80 -0.42 13.16
C TYR A 26 5.31 -0.66 13.14
N ARG A 27 6.11 0.35 13.53
CA ARG A 27 7.58 0.24 13.64
C ARG A 27 8.02 -0.79 14.67
N LEU A 28 7.24 -0.97 15.74
CA LEU A 28 7.45 -2.02 16.74
C LEU A 28 6.95 -3.41 16.29
N LYS A 29 6.52 -3.56 15.03
CA LYS A 29 5.91 -4.77 14.45
C LYS A 29 4.66 -5.24 15.22
N LYS A 30 4.02 -4.35 15.99
CA LYS A 30 2.77 -4.59 16.72
C LYS A 30 1.57 -4.25 15.85
N TYR A 31 1.43 -4.95 14.72
CA TYR A 31 0.48 -4.58 13.65
C TYR A 31 -0.97 -4.49 14.11
N ASN A 32 -1.45 -5.39 14.97
CA ASN A 32 -2.82 -5.31 15.51
C ASN A 32 -3.08 -4.03 16.31
N LYS A 33 -2.08 -3.53 17.04
CA LYS A 33 -2.19 -2.25 17.76
C LYS A 33 -2.13 -1.07 16.80
N ALA A 34 -1.31 -1.16 15.75
CA ALA A 34 -1.26 -0.16 14.68
C ALA A 34 -2.61 -0.03 13.98
N ILE A 35 -3.23 -1.17 13.62
CA ILE A 35 -4.57 -1.24 13.02
C ILE A 35 -5.61 -0.54 13.92
N ALA A 36 -5.61 -0.81 15.23
CA ALA A 36 -6.55 -0.17 16.15
C ALA A 36 -6.36 1.35 16.22
N ALA A 37 -5.10 1.82 16.23
CA ALA A 37 -4.78 3.24 16.26
C ALA A 37 -5.17 3.95 14.95
N TYR A 38 -4.87 3.37 13.78
CA TYR A 38 -5.28 3.96 12.50
C TYR A 38 -6.81 3.99 12.33
N LYS A 39 -7.53 2.97 12.80
CA LYS A 39 -9.00 3.01 12.84
C LYS A 39 -9.52 4.18 13.66
N LYS A 40 -8.92 4.44 14.83
CA LYS A 40 -9.27 5.61 15.66
C LYS A 40 -8.95 6.94 14.97
N ALA A 41 -7.84 7.03 14.25
CA ALA A 41 -7.52 8.21 13.46
C ALA A 41 -8.58 8.47 12.38
N ILE A 42 -9.02 7.43 11.65
CA ILE A 42 -10.05 7.51 10.60
C ILE A 42 -11.45 7.80 11.18
N GLU A 43 -11.77 7.29 12.37
CA GLU A 43 -13.02 7.63 13.06
C GLU A 43 -13.12 9.14 13.37
N ILE A 44 -11.98 9.80 13.60
CA ILE A 44 -11.89 11.22 13.94
C ILE A 44 -11.79 12.07 12.67
N ASP A 45 -10.96 11.66 11.71
CA ASP A 45 -10.82 12.28 10.39
C ASP A 45 -11.01 11.24 9.29
N PRO A 46 -12.25 11.09 8.78
CA PRO A 46 -12.56 10.15 7.72
C PRO A 46 -11.88 10.46 6.37
N GLU A 47 -11.30 11.65 6.20
CA GLU A 47 -10.60 12.06 4.97
C GLU A 47 -9.07 11.86 5.06
N ASP A 48 -8.56 11.34 6.19
CA ASP A 48 -7.13 11.05 6.38
C ASP A 48 -6.68 9.83 5.55
N ASN A 49 -6.28 10.11 4.32
CA ASN A 49 -5.77 9.11 3.38
C ASN A 49 -4.45 8.46 3.84
N PHE A 50 -3.65 9.13 4.69
CA PHE A 50 -2.45 8.51 5.25
C PHE A 50 -2.83 7.43 6.27
N SER A 51 -3.80 7.70 7.14
CA SER A 51 -4.30 6.68 8.08
C SER A 51 -4.96 5.51 7.35
N LYS A 52 -5.77 5.76 6.30
CA LYS A 52 -6.37 4.69 5.48
C LYS A 52 -5.31 3.83 4.79
N MET A 53 -4.31 4.46 4.19
CA MET A 53 -3.19 3.76 3.55
C MET A 53 -2.43 2.89 4.55
N ASN A 54 -2.04 3.47 5.68
CA ASN A 54 -1.29 2.74 6.71
C ASN A 54 -2.13 1.65 7.38
N LEU A 55 -3.47 1.80 7.42
CA LEU A 55 -4.37 0.74 7.85
C LEU A 55 -4.36 -0.44 6.86
N ALA A 56 -4.37 -0.19 5.55
CA ALA A 56 -4.27 -1.24 4.54
C ALA A 56 -2.92 -1.97 4.63
N GLU A 57 -1.82 -1.21 4.76
CA GLU A 57 -0.47 -1.77 4.93
C GLU A 57 -0.34 -2.56 6.24
N ALA A 58 -0.84 -2.04 7.35
CA ALA A 58 -0.79 -2.75 8.63
C ALA A 58 -1.58 -4.06 8.59
N ASN A 59 -2.72 -4.10 7.89
CA ASN A 59 -3.44 -5.35 7.64
C ASN A 59 -2.65 -6.32 6.76
N PHE A 60 -1.94 -5.81 5.75
CA PHE A 60 -1.08 -6.63 4.90
C PHE A 60 0.05 -7.28 5.72
N MET A 61 0.71 -6.50 6.56
CA MET A 61 1.81 -6.97 7.43
C MET A 61 1.32 -7.87 8.56
N ALA A 62 0.07 -7.71 9.00
CA ALA A 62 -0.60 -8.63 9.93
C ALA A 62 -1.12 -9.92 9.25
N GLU A 63 -0.82 -10.12 7.96
CA GLU A 63 -1.32 -11.24 7.15
C GLU A 63 -2.87 -11.29 7.01
N HIS A 64 -3.55 -10.18 7.28
CA HIS A 64 -4.98 -10.01 7.05
C HIS A 64 -5.25 -9.62 5.59
N PHE A 65 -4.79 -10.46 4.66
CA PHE A 65 -4.74 -10.13 3.22
C PHE A 65 -6.10 -9.77 2.61
N ASN A 66 -7.19 -10.41 3.04
CA ASN A 66 -8.51 -10.05 2.53
C ASN A 66 -8.93 -8.63 2.96
N HIS A 67 -8.65 -8.25 4.21
CA HIS A 67 -8.93 -6.89 4.69
C HIS A 67 -8.03 -5.86 4.00
N ALA A 68 -6.73 -6.16 3.85
CA ALA A 68 -5.80 -5.30 3.14
C ALA A 68 -6.24 -5.05 1.68
N PHE A 69 -6.70 -6.11 0.99
CA PHE A 69 -7.24 -6.01 -0.37
C PHE A 69 -8.47 -5.10 -0.43
N VAL A 70 -9.46 -5.29 0.44
CA VAL A 70 -10.68 -4.47 0.47
C VAL A 70 -10.34 -3.00 0.73
N LEU A 71 -9.55 -2.73 1.78
CA LEU A 71 -9.15 -1.36 2.15
C LEU A 71 -8.40 -0.64 1.03
N ALA A 72 -7.47 -1.34 0.37
CA ALA A 72 -6.73 -0.76 -0.74
C ALA A 72 -7.64 -0.41 -1.93
N ASN A 73 -8.59 -1.29 -2.27
CA ASN A 73 -9.53 -1.07 -3.36
C ASN A 73 -10.57 0.00 -3.05
N ASP A 74 -10.96 0.15 -1.78
CA ASP A 74 -11.84 1.25 -1.36
C ASP A 74 -11.13 2.60 -1.49
N LEU A 75 -9.87 2.68 -1.05
CA LEU A 75 -9.08 3.91 -1.20
C LEU A 75 -8.85 4.28 -2.68
N LEU A 76 -8.67 3.30 -3.57
CA LEU A 76 -8.52 3.51 -5.02
C LEU A 76 -9.76 4.13 -5.70
N LYS A 77 -10.93 4.11 -5.06
CA LYS A 77 -12.16 4.75 -5.58
C LYS A 77 -12.25 6.24 -5.21
N GLU A 78 -11.41 6.70 -4.28
CA GLU A 78 -11.44 8.08 -3.82
C GLU A 78 -10.83 9.02 -4.86
N LYS A 79 -11.39 10.24 -4.98
CA LYS A 79 -10.98 11.20 -6.02
C LYS A 79 -9.67 11.92 -5.71
N ASN A 80 -9.31 12.03 -4.44
CA ASN A 80 -8.22 12.90 -3.95
C ASN A 80 -7.06 12.08 -3.39
N ILE A 81 -6.55 11.13 -4.17
CA ILE A 81 -5.40 10.31 -3.82
C ILE A 81 -4.21 10.64 -4.71
N SER A 82 -3.02 10.73 -4.12
CA SER A 82 -1.79 11.00 -4.86
C SER A 82 -1.41 9.80 -5.73
N THR A 83 -0.64 10.04 -6.80
CA THR A 83 -0.08 8.97 -7.65
C THR A 83 0.68 7.93 -6.84
N GLN A 84 1.43 8.34 -5.81
CA GLN A 84 2.15 7.43 -4.94
C GLN A 84 1.20 6.55 -4.11
N HIS A 85 0.14 7.12 -3.55
CA HIS A 85 -0.89 6.36 -2.84
C HIS A 85 -1.56 5.35 -3.77
N ILE A 86 -1.88 5.74 -5.01
CA ILE A 86 -2.44 4.81 -6.01
C ILE A 86 -1.49 3.64 -6.26
N LEU A 87 -0.21 3.92 -6.51
CA LEU A 87 0.79 2.88 -6.76
C LEU A 87 0.95 1.93 -5.57
N ALA A 88 1.00 2.47 -4.35
CA ALA A 88 1.10 1.68 -3.14
C ALA A 88 -0.14 0.82 -2.89
N MET A 89 -1.35 1.36 -3.07
CA MET A 89 -2.59 0.60 -2.91
C MET A 89 -2.73 -0.49 -3.96
N ARG A 90 -2.33 -0.24 -5.20
CA ARG A 90 -2.27 -1.29 -6.23
C ARG A 90 -1.28 -2.38 -5.85
N PHE A 91 -0.11 -2.02 -5.31
CA PHE A 91 0.83 -3.01 -4.80
C PHE A 91 0.26 -3.85 -3.65
N ILE A 92 -0.41 -3.23 -2.66
CA ILE A 92 -1.07 -3.93 -1.57
C ILE A 92 -2.18 -4.85 -2.10
N SER A 93 -2.97 -4.40 -3.10
CA SER A 93 -3.99 -5.21 -3.78
C SER A 93 -3.38 -6.46 -4.42
N ILE A 94 -2.36 -6.28 -5.26
CA ILE A 94 -1.64 -7.37 -5.95
C ILE A 94 -1.03 -8.34 -4.94
N GLY A 95 -0.26 -7.83 -3.98
CA GLY A 95 0.37 -8.64 -2.95
C GLY A 95 -0.65 -9.46 -2.16
N SER A 96 -1.76 -8.84 -1.77
CA SER A 96 -2.83 -9.51 -1.03
C SER A 96 -3.44 -10.67 -1.82
N LEU A 97 -3.62 -10.52 -3.14
CA LEU A 97 -4.13 -11.59 -3.99
C LEU A 97 -3.10 -12.72 -4.16
N VAL A 98 -1.82 -12.37 -4.33
CA VAL A 98 -0.72 -13.35 -4.41
C VAL A 98 -0.66 -14.20 -3.14
N PHE A 99 -0.69 -13.58 -1.97
CA PHE A 99 -0.70 -14.29 -0.68
C PHE A 99 -1.95 -15.13 -0.44
N GLN A 100 -3.08 -14.78 -1.09
CA GLN A 100 -4.31 -15.57 -1.05
C GLN A 100 -4.35 -16.70 -2.10
N GLY A 101 -3.31 -16.85 -2.94
CA GLY A 101 -3.31 -17.81 -4.05
C GLY A 101 -4.29 -17.47 -5.17
N LYS A 102 -4.81 -16.23 -5.22
CA LYS A 102 -5.77 -15.76 -6.23
C LYS A 102 -5.06 -15.28 -7.49
N SER A 103 -4.28 -16.18 -8.11
CA SER A 103 -3.37 -15.88 -9.22
C SER A 103 -4.03 -15.17 -10.40
N ALA A 104 -5.19 -15.63 -10.87
CA ALA A 104 -5.89 -15.01 -12.00
C ALA A 104 -6.24 -13.54 -11.72
N LYS A 105 -6.79 -13.24 -10.54
CA LYS A 105 -7.11 -11.87 -10.13
C LYS A 105 -5.84 -11.02 -9.96
N ALA A 106 -4.78 -11.60 -9.43
CA ALA A 106 -3.50 -10.89 -9.27
C ALA A 106 -2.93 -10.46 -10.62
N VAL A 107 -3.08 -11.28 -11.67
CA VAL A 107 -2.67 -10.96 -13.04
C VAL A 107 -3.46 -9.78 -13.60
N ASP A 108 -4.77 -9.74 -13.38
CA ASP A 108 -5.59 -8.64 -13.87
C ASP A 108 -5.22 -7.31 -13.18
N GLU A 109 -5.02 -7.33 -11.85
CA GLU A 109 -4.52 -6.17 -11.10
C GLU A 109 -3.12 -5.73 -11.56
N LEU A 110 -2.25 -6.67 -11.92
CA LEU A 110 -0.93 -6.39 -12.46
C LEU A 110 -1.00 -5.69 -13.83
N LYS A 111 -1.90 -6.13 -14.73
CA LYS A 111 -2.11 -5.47 -16.02
C LYS A 111 -2.58 -4.04 -15.83
N ASP A 112 -3.52 -3.83 -14.91
CA ASP A 112 -4.04 -2.49 -14.60
C ASP A 112 -2.97 -1.61 -13.94
N PHE A 113 -2.15 -2.18 -13.05
CA PHE A 113 -1.00 -1.49 -12.48
C PHE A 113 -0.01 -1.06 -13.56
N ILE A 114 0.36 -1.94 -14.49
CA ILE A 114 1.29 -1.62 -15.58
C ILE A 114 0.71 -0.52 -16.47
N LYS A 115 -0.58 -0.61 -16.83
CA LYS A 115 -1.28 0.42 -17.61
C LYS A 115 -1.26 1.76 -16.90
N PHE A 116 -1.58 1.79 -15.61
CA PHE A 116 -1.54 3.00 -14.81
C PHE A 116 -0.12 3.57 -14.73
N TYR A 117 0.88 2.73 -14.40
CA TYR A 117 2.28 3.14 -14.28
C TYR A 117 2.81 3.81 -15.57
N ARG A 118 2.41 3.31 -16.74
CA ARG A 118 2.75 3.90 -18.05
C ARG A 118 2.12 5.26 -18.30
N SER A 119 0.94 5.51 -17.72
CA SER A 119 0.23 6.79 -17.87
C SER A 119 0.78 7.91 -16.99
N ILE A 120 1.63 7.58 -16.01
CA ILE A 120 2.24 8.56 -15.10
C ILE A 120 3.22 9.44 -15.89
N PRO A 121 3.17 10.78 -15.76
CA PRO A 121 4.14 11.68 -16.36
C PRO A 121 5.57 11.41 -15.85
N GLY A 122 6.58 11.87 -16.60
CA GLY A 122 7.97 11.46 -16.43
C GLY A 122 8.58 11.67 -15.04
N GLU A 123 8.11 12.65 -14.27
CA GLU A 123 8.56 12.91 -12.91
C GLU A 123 7.40 12.71 -11.93
N TYR A 124 7.60 11.84 -10.94
CA TYR A 124 6.78 11.80 -9.74
C TYR A 124 7.70 11.69 -8.53
N GLU A 125 7.37 12.39 -7.45
CA GLU A 125 8.20 12.40 -6.24
C GLU A 125 8.28 10.99 -5.63
N ARG A 126 9.36 10.71 -4.89
CA ARG A 126 9.49 9.48 -4.11
C ARG A 126 8.96 9.75 -2.70
N GLY A 127 7.91 9.03 -2.29
CA GLY A 127 7.26 9.26 -1.00
C GLY A 127 7.90 8.57 0.20
N TRP A 128 8.27 7.29 0.08
CA TRP A 128 8.79 6.47 1.19
C TRP A 128 9.55 5.23 0.69
N THR A 129 10.20 4.53 1.62
CA THR A 129 10.87 3.25 1.35
C THR A 129 9.99 2.07 1.80
N TYR A 130 10.14 0.93 1.15
CA TYR A 130 9.39 -0.29 1.45
C TYR A 130 10.22 -1.27 2.29
N THR A 131 11.04 -0.76 3.21
CA THR A 131 12.02 -1.58 3.96
C THR A 131 11.35 -2.73 4.72
N SER A 132 10.34 -2.42 5.54
CA SER A 132 9.60 -3.43 6.31
C SER A 132 8.87 -4.42 5.41
N THR A 133 8.29 -3.95 4.32
CA THR A 133 7.60 -4.79 3.32
C THR A 133 8.58 -5.74 2.63
N LYS A 134 9.78 -5.28 2.26
CA LYS A 134 10.84 -6.13 1.70
C LYS A 134 11.30 -7.20 2.67
N GLU A 135 11.51 -6.84 3.94
CA GLU A 135 11.83 -7.81 5.00
C GLU A 135 10.74 -8.87 5.12
N PHE A 136 9.48 -8.44 5.18
CA PHE A 136 8.33 -9.34 5.26
C PHE A 136 8.28 -10.29 4.07
N ILE A 137 8.33 -9.78 2.84
CA ILE A 137 8.28 -10.59 1.61
C ILE A 137 9.46 -11.57 1.53
N THR A 138 10.67 -11.10 1.88
CA THR A 138 11.88 -11.91 1.84
C THR A 138 11.82 -13.06 2.84
N GLY A 139 11.38 -12.79 4.07
CA GLY A 139 11.29 -13.77 5.15
C GLY A 139 10.05 -14.68 5.07
N ASN A 140 9.05 -14.35 4.25
CA ASN A 140 7.80 -15.11 4.22
C ASN A 140 7.97 -16.44 3.44
N LYS A 141 7.84 -17.55 4.18
CA LYS A 141 7.98 -18.92 3.66
C LYS A 141 6.75 -19.41 2.87
N LYS A 142 5.60 -18.71 2.95
CA LYS A 142 4.38 -19.09 2.22
C LYS A 142 4.45 -18.74 0.73
N LEU A 143 5.35 -17.84 0.34
CA LEU A 143 5.55 -17.45 -1.05
C LEU A 143 6.41 -18.46 -1.81
N ALA A 144 5.93 -18.88 -2.98
CA ALA A 144 6.78 -19.53 -3.96
C ALA A 144 7.94 -18.60 -4.37
N PRO A 145 9.12 -19.13 -4.75
CA PRO A 145 10.28 -18.31 -5.14
C PRO A 145 9.95 -17.24 -6.20
N GLU A 146 9.11 -17.59 -7.16
CA GLU A 146 8.70 -16.74 -8.28
C GLU A 146 7.75 -15.63 -7.82
N GLN A 147 6.80 -15.96 -6.93
CA GLN A 147 5.91 -14.97 -6.31
C GLN A 147 6.70 -13.97 -5.46
N ARG A 148 7.66 -14.46 -4.67
CA ARG A 148 8.57 -13.60 -3.90
C ARG A 148 9.35 -12.67 -4.82
N LYS A 149 9.94 -13.21 -5.89
CA LYS A 149 10.69 -12.43 -6.88
C LYS A 149 9.80 -11.35 -7.52
N LEU A 150 8.59 -11.70 -7.94
CA LEU A 150 7.62 -10.77 -8.52
C LEU A 150 7.31 -9.59 -7.58
N LEU A 151 6.97 -9.88 -6.32
CA LEU A 151 6.66 -8.83 -5.35
C LEU A 151 7.87 -7.93 -5.06
N LEU A 152 9.07 -8.50 -4.97
CA LEU A 152 10.30 -7.71 -4.81
C LEU A 152 10.61 -6.84 -6.03
N GLN A 153 10.34 -7.32 -7.25
CA GLN A 153 10.48 -6.53 -8.47
C GLN A 153 9.48 -5.36 -8.52
N LEU A 154 8.24 -5.56 -8.04
CA LEU A 154 7.27 -4.48 -7.90
C LEU A 154 7.77 -3.43 -6.90
N VAL A 155 8.26 -3.86 -5.73
CA VAL A 155 8.82 -2.92 -4.75
C VAL A 155 9.99 -2.14 -5.33
N ASP A 156 10.91 -2.82 -6.02
CA ASP A 156 12.07 -2.17 -6.65
C ASP A 156 11.66 -1.18 -7.76
N LEU A 157 10.60 -1.48 -8.50
CA LEU A 157 9.99 -0.55 -9.46
C LEU A 157 9.44 0.70 -8.75
N LEU A 158 8.71 0.52 -7.65
CA LEU A 158 8.10 1.60 -6.87
C LEU A 158 9.15 2.51 -6.19
N GLU A 159 10.27 1.93 -5.77
CA GLU A 159 11.38 2.70 -5.20
C GLU A 159 12.20 3.40 -6.27
N SER A 160 12.09 3.03 -7.56
CA SER A 160 12.94 3.60 -8.61
C SER A 160 12.42 4.95 -9.13
N PRO A 161 13.31 5.91 -9.44
CA PRO A 161 12.94 7.04 -10.29
C PRO A 161 12.31 6.53 -11.59
N LYS A 162 11.27 7.19 -12.08
CA LYS A 162 10.46 6.74 -13.22
C LYS A 162 11.29 6.32 -14.43
N GLU A 163 12.30 7.10 -14.78
CA GLU A 163 13.23 6.85 -15.91
C GLU A 163 13.95 5.49 -15.79
N LYS A 164 14.38 5.14 -14.57
CA LYS A 164 14.99 3.84 -14.27
C LYS A 164 13.92 2.75 -14.14
N GLY A 165 12.74 3.13 -13.65
CA GLY A 165 11.57 2.28 -13.52
C GLY A 165 11.09 1.71 -14.85
N ASP A 166 11.16 2.46 -15.96
CA ASP A 166 10.71 1.96 -17.27
C ASP A 166 11.53 0.76 -17.79
N LYS A 167 12.82 0.71 -17.45
CA LYS A 167 13.66 -0.48 -17.74
C LYS A 167 13.25 -1.68 -16.88
N LYS A 168 12.94 -1.44 -15.61
CA LYS A 168 12.48 -2.46 -14.66
C LYS A 168 11.09 -2.98 -14.99
N LEU A 169 10.21 -2.11 -15.51
CA LEU A 169 8.88 -2.47 -15.98
C LEU A 169 8.93 -3.52 -17.09
N LYS A 170 9.86 -3.38 -18.05
CA LYS A 170 10.05 -4.40 -19.10
C LYS A 170 10.45 -5.76 -18.54
N GLN A 171 11.30 -5.78 -17.51
CA GLN A 171 11.71 -7.02 -16.85
C GLN A 171 10.55 -7.66 -16.07
N LEU A 172 9.71 -6.84 -15.42
CA LEU A 172 8.51 -7.27 -14.72
C LEU A 172 7.50 -7.92 -15.70
N GLU A 173 7.30 -7.33 -16.88
CA GLU A 173 6.39 -7.88 -17.90
C GLU A 173 6.82 -9.26 -18.38
N THR A 174 8.13 -9.49 -18.56
CA THR A 174 8.65 -10.82 -18.90
C THR A 174 8.39 -11.80 -17.76
N ALA A 175 8.63 -11.41 -16.50
CA ALA A 175 8.41 -12.28 -15.34
C ALA A 175 6.92 -12.68 -15.19
N ILE A 176 5.98 -11.76 -15.43
CA ILE A 176 4.54 -12.05 -15.36
C ILE A 176 4.14 -13.12 -16.38
N ARG A 177 4.70 -13.08 -17.60
CA ARG A 177 4.43 -14.09 -18.62
C ARG A 177 4.88 -15.48 -18.21
N ASP A 178 5.91 -15.60 -17.38
CA ASP A 178 6.45 -16.91 -17.00
C ASP A 178 5.79 -17.47 -15.73
N ILE A 179 5.25 -16.61 -14.86
CA ILE A 179 4.59 -17.02 -13.60
C ILE A 179 3.15 -17.49 -13.84
N PHE A 180 2.48 -16.95 -14.86
CA PHE A 180 1.04 -17.13 -15.08
C PHE A 180 0.67 -17.71 -16.46
N LYS A 181 1.63 -18.34 -17.14
CA LYS A 181 1.36 -19.30 -18.24
C LYS A 181 0.80 -20.59 -17.65
#